data_AF-A0A4Q2YP05-F1
#
_entry.id   AF-A0A4Q2YP05-F1
#
_cell.length_a   1.000
_cell.length_b   1.000
_cell.length_c   1.000
_cell.angle_alpha   90.00
_cell.angle_beta   90.00
_cell.angle_gamma   90.00
#
_symmetry.space_group_name_H-M   'P 1'
#
loop_
_entity.id
_entity.type
_entity.pdbx_description
1 polymer ?
#
loop_
_entity_poly.entity_id
_entity_poly.type
_entity_poly.pdbx_seq_one_letter_code
_entity_poly.pdbx_strand_id
1 'polypeptide(L)'
;MAKRMVATLGATGAQLPVDSTTGAAMAPDLAPLKKLAEAHTRQPQQPFAADDLDLSPMVRPVSQQQIYRDEGFYTWCNSIIRDKDGTYHLFYVRWPKEHGFYGWLTHSEIARAVSENPAGPYTFRNVVLPSRGEHPWNRITAHNVKITELAGKYYLYFISTSDGGRNATEADLAATARTGYSAPLWQPLRNNQRTGVATADSLDGPWKVHEKPVVEPRGPISNVTVNPAVWQTAENRFHMIVKGDSPASRVAQALAIADNPLG
;
A
#
# COMPACT_ATOMS: atom_id res chain seq x y z
N MET A 1 24.17 2.31 6.87
CA MET A 1 23.12 3.30 6.54
C MET A 1 23.19 4.52 7.46
N ALA A 2 23.13 4.37 8.79
CA ALA A 2 23.22 5.48 9.77
C ALA A 2 24.48 6.36 9.63
N LYS A 3 25.69 5.79 9.51
CA LYS A 3 26.93 6.57 9.26
C LYS A 3 26.88 7.42 7.97
N ARG A 4 26.26 6.89 6.91
CA ARG A 4 26.03 7.64 5.66
C ARG A 4 24.97 8.73 5.86
N MET A 5 23.88 8.47 6.58
CA MET A 5 22.85 9.47 6.87
C MET A 5 23.38 10.63 7.72
N VAL A 6 24.21 10.36 8.74
CA VAL A 6 24.87 11.39 9.55
C VAL A 6 25.81 12.25 8.70
N ALA A 7 26.58 11.63 7.79
CA ALA A 7 27.45 12.36 6.87
C ALA A 7 26.67 13.20 5.85
N THR A 8 25.56 12.68 5.31
CA THR A 8 24.70 13.39 4.36
C THR A 8 23.99 14.58 5.02
N LEU A 9 23.49 14.43 6.26
CA LEU A 9 22.87 15.51 7.04
C LEU A 9 23.89 16.59 7.49
N GLY A 10 25.17 16.23 7.63
CA GLY A 10 26.24 17.19 7.93
C GLY A 10 26.76 17.93 6.70
N ALA A 11 26.68 17.33 5.51
CA ALA A 11 27.24 17.88 4.27
C ALA A 11 26.22 18.67 3.43
N THR A 12 24.93 18.33 3.53
CA THR A 12 23.85 19.15 2.98
C THR A 12 23.41 20.10 4.09
N GLY A 13 23.54 21.41 3.88
CA GLY A 13 22.84 22.42 4.69
C GLY A 13 21.31 22.34 4.47
N ALA A 14 20.75 21.14 4.57
CA ALA A 14 19.39 20.81 4.22
C ALA A 14 18.43 21.55 5.14
N GLN A 15 17.37 22.10 4.54
CA GLN A 15 16.25 22.77 5.20
C GLN A 15 15.87 22.02 6.47
N LEU A 16 16.23 22.61 7.60
CA LEU A 16 15.96 22.08 8.92
C LEU A 16 14.44 22.16 9.18
N PRO A 17 13.83 21.17 9.84
CA PRO A 17 12.47 21.33 10.36
C PRO A 17 12.41 22.63 11.18
N VAL A 18 11.43 23.48 10.94
CA VAL A 18 11.25 24.73 11.68
C VAL A 18 10.28 24.51 12.84
N ASP A 19 10.61 25.06 14.01
CA ASP A 19 9.68 25.12 15.13
C ASP A 19 8.44 25.94 14.71
N SER A 20 7.25 25.35 14.85
CA SER A 20 6.01 25.97 14.35
C SER A 20 5.56 27.22 15.13
N THR A 21 6.21 27.53 16.25
CA THR A 21 5.88 28.65 17.14
C THR A 21 6.86 29.80 16.97
N THR A 22 8.15 29.49 16.72
CA THR A 22 9.25 30.44 16.69
C THR A 22 9.88 30.62 15.31
N GLY A 23 9.57 29.75 14.35
CA GLY A 23 10.12 29.79 12.99
C GLY A 23 11.62 29.46 12.90
N ALA A 24 12.25 29.16 14.02
CA ALA A 24 13.67 28.84 14.09
C ALA A 24 13.94 27.43 13.58
N ALA A 25 15.06 27.29 12.88
CA ALA A 25 15.54 26.01 12.38
C ALA A 25 15.89 25.07 13.55
N MET A 26 15.17 23.96 13.67
CA MET A 26 15.48 22.89 14.60
C MET A 26 16.38 21.86 13.92
N ALA A 27 17.65 21.81 14.34
CA ALA A 27 18.48 20.66 14.04
C ALA A 27 17.86 19.42 14.70
N PRO A 28 17.64 18.31 13.96
CA PRO A 28 17.17 17.08 14.60
C PRO A 28 18.20 16.65 15.64
N ASP A 29 17.75 16.19 16.81
CA ASP A 29 18.65 15.59 17.79
C ASP A 29 19.28 14.35 17.16
N LEU A 30 20.57 14.44 16.84
CA LEU A 30 21.33 13.37 16.25
C LEU A 30 21.90 12.42 17.32
N ALA A 31 21.73 12.68 18.62
CA ALA A 31 22.24 11.83 19.68
C ALA A 31 21.73 10.37 19.59
N PRO A 32 20.44 10.10 19.30
CA PRO A 32 19.96 8.73 19.11
C PRO A 32 20.60 8.05 17.89
N LEU A 33 20.79 8.79 16.79
CA LEU A 33 21.43 8.31 15.56
C LEU A 33 22.93 8.05 15.74
N LYS A 34 23.63 8.91 16.49
CA LYS A 34 25.04 8.73 16.87
C LYS A 34 25.19 7.53 17.79
N LYS A 35 24.32 7.38 18.80
CA LYS A 35 24.28 6.22 19.68
C LYS A 35 24.02 4.92 18.89
N LEU A 36 23.15 4.96 17.88
CA LEU A 36 22.95 3.83 16.95
C LEU A 36 24.17 3.56 16.08
N ALA A 37 24.86 4.60 15.60
CA ALA A 37 26.08 4.47 14.79
C ALA A 37 27.30 3.98 15.59
N GLU A 38 27.37 4.33 16.88
CA GLU A 38 28.38 3.90 17.85
C GLU A 38 28.10 2.48 18.37
N ALA A 39 26.82 2.14 18.64
CA ALA A 39 26.39 0.76 18.89
C ALA A 39 26.59 -0.17 17.67
N HIS A 40 26.67 0.41 16.47
CA HIS A 40 27.07 -0.26 15.22
C HIS A 40 28.58 -0.22 14.94
N THR A 41 29.42 -0.07 15.96
CA THR A 41 30.77 -0.65 15.86
C THR A 41 30.53 -2.13 15.59
N ARG A 42 30.79 -2.58 14.36
CA ARG A 42 30.61 -3.98 13.97
C ARG A 42 31.48 -4.83 14.91
N GLN A 43 30.92 -5.25 16.04
CA GLN A 43 31.22 -6.59 16.47
C GLN A 43 30.85 -7.46 15.27
N PRO A 44 31.70 -8.38 14.84
CA PRO A 44 31.31 -9.36 13.85
C PRO A 44 30.04 -10.01 14.42
N GLN A 45 28.88 -9.60 13.92
CA GLN A 45 27.67 -10.39 14.10
C GLN A 45 28.11 -11.76 13.61
N GLN A 46 28.01 -12.77 14.47
CA GLN A 46 28.07 -14.13 13.95
C GLN A 46 27.13 -14.12 12.74
N PRO A 47 27.60 -14.52 11.54
CA PRO A 47 26.70 -14.62 10.41
C PRO A 47 25.46 -15.34 10.92
N PHE A 48 24.27 -14.82 10.63
CA PHE A 48 23.06 -15.62 10.79
C PHE A 48 23.44 -17.00 10.28
N ALA A 49 23.28 -18.04 11.12
CA ALA A 49 23.66 -19.38 10.73
C ALA A 49 23.07 -19.59 9.34
N ALA A 50 23.94 -19.64 8.33
CA ALA A 50 23.47 -19.74 6.97
C ALA A 50 22.82 -21.10 6.93
N ASP A 51 21.49 -21.14 6.80
CA ASP A 51 20.86 -22.39 6.47
C ASP A 51 21.23 -22.75 5.03
N ASP A 52 21.27 -24.03 4.77
CA ASP A 52 21.51 -24.62 3.45
C ASP A 52 20.18 -24.89 2.74
N LEU A 53 19.12 -24.13 3.06
CA LEU A 53 17.79 -24.33 2.48
C LEU A 53 17.79 -23.97 1.00
N ASP A 54 17.91 -25.00 0.16
CA ASP A 54 17.69 -24.88 -1.28
C ASP A 54 16.20 -25.04 -1.61
N LEU A 55 15.53 -23.93 -1.92
CA LEU A 55 14.13 -23.93 -2.35
C LEU A 55 13.95 -24.42 -3.80
N SER A 56 15.02 -24.47 -4.61
CA SER A 56 14.97 -24.85 -6.03
C SER A 56 14.34 -26.22 -6.26
N PRO A 57 14.73 -27.31 -5.55
CA PRO A 57 14.08 -28.61 -5.70
C PRO A 57 12.65 -28.66 -5.13
N MET A 58 12.24 -27.66 -4.34
CA MET A 58 10.91 -27.59 -3.72
C MET A 58 9.86 -26.95 -4.65
N VAL A 59 10.28 -26.24 -5.71
CA VAL A 59 9.37 -25.63 -6.68
C VAL A 59 8.67 -26.72 -7.51
N ARG A 60 7.34 -26.77 -7.43
CA ARG A 60 6.51 -27.73 -8.18
C ARG A 60 5.80 -27.04 -9.35
N PRO A 61 5.44 -27.77 -10.41
CA PRO A 61 4.57 -27.25 -11.46
C PRO A 61 3.24 -26.73 -10.90
N VAL A 62 2.72 -25.66 -11.50
CA VAL A 62 1.42 -25.09 -11.16
C VAL A 62 0.32 -25.84 -11.94
N SER A 63 -0.68 -26.35 -11.22
CA SER A 63 -1.87 -26.97 -11.83
C SER A 63 -2.93 -25.92 -12.19
N GLN A 64 -3.89 -26.27 -13.06
CA GLN A 64 -4.98 -25.34 -13.42
C GLN A 64 -5.84 -24.93 -12.21
N GLN A 65 -5.99 -25.80 -11.21
CA GLN A 65 -6.71 -25.47 -9.97
C GLN A 65 -6.03 -24.36 -9.18
N GLN A 66 -4.74 -24.13 -9.39
CA GLN A 66 -3.98 -23.08 -8.72
C GLN A 66 -3.97 -21.75 -9.47
N ILE A 67 -4.61 -21.70 -10.64
CA ILE A 67 -4.70 -20.50 -11.46
C ILE A 67 -6.10 -19.91 -11.34
N TYR A 68 -6.20 -18.84 -10.57
CA TYR A 68 -7.43 -18.06 -10.50
C TYR A 68 -7.56 -17.11 -11.71
N ARG A 69 -8.72 -17.15 -12.37
CA ARG A 69 -9.07 -16.25 -13.49
C ARG A 69 -10.43 -15.64 -13.23
N ASP A 70 -10.55 -14.36 -13.55
CA ASP A 70 -11.81 -13.63 -13.50
C ASP A 70 -12.13 -13.16 -14.93
N GLU A 71 -13.08 -13.83 -15.57
CA GLU A 71 -13.34 -13.66 -16.99
C GLU A 71 -13.86 -12.26 -17.30
N GLY A 72 -13.34 -11.63 -18.36
CA GLY A 72 -13.64 -10.24 -18.68
C GLY A 72 -12.84 -9.20 -17.89
N PHE A 73 -12.05 -9.61 -16.89
CA PHE A 73 -11.26 -8.70 -16.06
C PHE A 73 -9.75 -8.91 -16.22
N TYR A 74 -9.01 -7.83 -16.08
CA TYR A 74 -7.63 -7.92 -15.62
C TYR A 74 -7.64 -8.09 -14.10
N THR A 75 -6.73 -8.89 -13.55
CA THR A 75 -6.55 -9.05 -12.10
C THR A 75 -5.15 -8.65 -11.69
N TRP A 76 -5.00 -8.03 -10.52
CA TRP A 76 -3.71 -7.61 -9.96
C TRP A 76 -3.81 -7.52 -8.43
N CYS A 77 -2.66 -7.35 -7.76
CA CYS A 77 -2.52 -6.98 -6.34
C CYS A 77 -3.45 -7.80 -5.44
N ASN A 78 -2.98 -8.97 -4.99
CA ASN A 78 -3.75 -9.80 -4.08
C ASN A 78 -3.24 -9.76 -2.64
N SER A 79 -4.14 -10.10 -1.71
CA SER A 79 -3.85 -10.35 -0.32
C SER A 79 -4.78 -11.45 0.17
N ILE A 80 -4.21 -12.50 0.78
CA ILE A 80 -4.96 -13.65 1.29
C ILE A 80 -5.00 -13.58 2.82
N ILE A 81 -6.14 -13.94 3.40
CA ILE A 81 -6.31 -14.16 4.84
C ILE A 81 -7.12 -15.44 5.07
N ARG A 82 -6.84 -16.18 6.14
CA ARG A 82 -7.60 -17.37 6.54
C ARG A 82 -8.51 -17.01 7.70
N ASP A 83 -9.79 -17.39 7.63
CA ASP A 83 -10.72 -17.20 8.74
C ASP A 83 -10.64 -18.34 9.77
N LYS A 84 -11.43 -18.22 10.83
CA LYS A 84 -11.48 -19.17 11.95
C LYS A 84 -12.07 -20.53 11.55
N ASP A 85 -12.92 -20.54 10.53
CA ASP A 85 -13.52 -21.77 9.97
C ASP A 85 -12.55 -22.47 8.99
N GLY A 86 -11.40 -21.85 8.72
CA GLY A 86 -10.34 -22.40 7.91
C GLY A 86 -10.41 -22.03 6.43
N THR A 87 -11.39 -21.23 6.02
CA THR A 87 -11.56 -20.75 4.64
C THR A 87 -10.54 -19.67 4.32
N TYR A 88 -9.94 -19.73 3.14
CA TYR A 88 -9.05 -18.72 2.61
C TYR A 88 -9.84 -17.70 1.80
N HIS A 89 -9.69 -16.42 2.14
CA HIS A 89 -10.27 -15.29 1.44
C HIS A 89 -9.17 -14.56 0.66
N LEU A 90 -9.25 -14.65 -0.67
CA LEU A 90 -8.43 -13.90 -1.61
C LEU A 90 -9.10 -12.56 -1.89
N PHE A 91 -8.56 -11.49 -1.31
CA PHE A 91 -8.88 -10.13 -1.74
C PHE A 91 -7.94 -9.78 -2.89
N TYR A 92 -8.49 -9.29 -3.99
CA TYR A 92 -7.72 -8.96 -5.18
C TYR A 92 -8.35 -7.77 -5.89
N VAL A 93 -7.54 -7.12 -6.73
CA VAL A 93 -8.02 -6.03 -7.56
C VAL A 93 -8.39 -6.56 -8.93
N ARG A 94 -9.48 -6.05 -9.49
CA ARG A 94 -9.87 -6.31 -10.88
C ARG A 94 -10.39 -5.07 -11.58
N TRP A 95 -10.25 -5.00 -12.89
CA TRP A 95 -10.91 -3.98 -13.72
C TRP A 95 -11.34 -4.56 -15.08
N PRO A 96 -12.46 -4.09 -15.66
CA PRO A 96 -12.96 -4.61 -16.92
C PRO A 96 -11.95 -4.44 -18.06
N LYS A 97 -11.77 -5.48 -18.88
CA LYS A 97 -10.86 -5.45 -20.03
C LYS A 97 -11.26 -4.44 -21.10
N GLU A 98 -12.54 -4.07 -21.17
CA GLU A 98 -13.06 -3.08 -22.14
C GLU A 98 -12.47 -1.67 -21.94
N HIS A 99 -11.99 -1.35 -20.74
CA HIS A 99 -11.28 -0.10 -20.47
C HIS A 99 -9.79 -0.15 -20.84
N GLY A 100 -9.30 -1.32 -21.27
CA GLY A 100 -7.89 -1.55 -21.56
C GLY A 100 -7.03 -1.69 -20.30
N PHE A 101 -5.76 -2.02 -20.50
CA PHE A 101 -4.86 -2.34 -19.40
C PHE A 101 -4.61 -1.15 -18.45
N TYR A 102 -4.59 0.09 -18.96
CA TYR A 102 -4.43 1.28 -18.11
C TYR A 102 -5.67 1.64 -17.28
N GLY A 103 -6.77 0.90 -17.44
CA GLY A 103 -7.96 0.99 -16.59
C GLY A 103 -7.68 0.75 -15.10
N TRP A 104 -6.51 0.23 -14.73
CA TRP A 104 -6.12 0.07 -13.32
C TRP A 104 -6.20 1.39 -12.53
N LEU A 105 -5.87 2.53 -13.15
CA LEU A 105 -5.87 3.83 -12.46
C LEU A 105 -7.28 4.40 -12.29
N THR A 106 -8.26 3.95 -13.06
CA THR A 106 -9.58 4.61 -13.18
C THR A 106 -10.77 3.70 -12.89
N HIS A 107 -10.67 2.39 -13.07
CA HIS A 107 -11.78 1.42 -13.04
C HIS A 107 -11.45 0.16 -12.23
N SER A 108 -10.47 0.23 -11.33
CA SER A 108 -10.22 -0.88 -10.42
C SER A 108 -11.28 -0.94 -9.34
N GLU A 109 -11.76 -2.14 -9.07
CA GLU A 109 -12.52 -2.49 -7.88
C GLU A 109 -11.79 -3.59 -7.10
N ILE A 110 -12.07 -3.67 -5.81
CA ILE A 110 -11.55 -4.75 -4.96
C ILE A 110 -12.62 -5.82 -4.88
N ALA A 111 -12.27 -7.03 -5.27
CA ALA A 111 -13.13 -8.20 -5.23
C ALA A 111 -12.60 -9.24 -4.23
N ARG A 112 -13.46 -10.17 -3.87
CA ARG A 112 -13.15 -11.29 -2.99
C ARG A 112 -13.53 -12.60 -3.65
N ALA A 113 -12.62 -13.55 -3.57
CA ALA A 113 -12.83 -14.95 -3.89
C ALA A 113 -12.45 -15.82 -2.67
N VAL A 114 -12.96 -17.04 -2.58
CA VAL A 114 -12.63 -17.94 -1.47
C VAL A 114 -12.22 -19.33 -1.92
N SER A 115 -11.48 -20.03 -1.07
CA SER A 115 -11.11 -21.43 -1.24
C SER A 115 -10.97 -22.12 0.11
N GLU A 116 -11.14 -23.44 0.14
CA GLU A 116 -10.76 -24.27 1.30
C GLU A 116 -9.24 -24.52 1.36
N ASN A 117 -8.52 -24.20 0.27
CA ASN A 117 -7.08 -24.44 0.15
C ASN A 117 -6.33 -23.12 -0.15
N PRO A 118 -5.13 -22.90 0.43
CA PRO A 118 -4.38 -21.66 0.21
C PRO A 118 -3.98 -21.48 -1.26
N ALA A 119 -3.75 -22.59 -1.96
CA ALA A 119 -3.36 -22.63 -3.36
C ALA A 119 -4.56 -22.57 -4.33
N GLY A 120 -5.81 -22.52 -3.85
CA GLY A 120 -7.00 -22.63 -4.68
C GLY A 120 -7.50 -24.08 -4.86
N PRO A 121 -8.54 -24.30 -5.67
CA PRO A 121 -9.17 -23.32 -6.56
C PRO A 121 -9.98 -22.27 -5.79
N TYR A 122 -9.89 -21.03 -6.27
CA TYR A 122 -10.66 -19.91 -5.73
C TYR A 122 -11.94 -19.68 -6.55
N THR A 123 -13.03 -19.37 -5.87
CA THR A 123 -14.31 -19.02 -6.49
C THR A 123 -14.69 -17.59 -6.11
N PHE A 124 -15.02 -16.78 -7.11
CA PHE A 124 -15.51 -15.41 -6.90
C PHE A 124 -16.70 -15.42 -5.94
N ARG A 125 -16.73 -14.45 -5.01
CA ARG A 125 -17.84 -14.25 -4.08
C ARG A 125 -18.56 -12.95 -4.34
N ASN A 126 -17.85 -11.83 -4.25
CA ASN A 126 -18.46 -10.51 -4.36
C ASN A 126 -17.42 -9.41 -4.65
N VAL A 127 -17.91 -8.27 -5.10
CA VAL A 127 -17.18 -7.00 -5.05
C VAL A 127 -17.21 -6.50 -3.60
N VAL A 128 -16.05 -6.15 -3.07
CA VAL A 128 -15.84 -5.67 -1.70
C VAL A 128 -15.89 -4.15 -1.67
N LEU A 129 -15.08 -3.49 -2.50
CA LEU A 129 -15.10 -2.04 -2.69
C LEU A 129 -15.27 -1.74 -4.19
N PRO A 130 -16.31 -0.99 -4.59
CA PRO A 130 -16.50 -0.63 -5.99
C PRO A 130 -15.46 0.39 -6.45
N SER A 131 -15.40 0.62 -7.77
CA SER A 131 -14.47 1.58 -8.39
C SER A 131 -14.72 3.05 -8.02
N ARG A 132 -15.88 3.38 -7.45
CA ARG A 132 -16.23 4.75 -7.06
C ARG A 132 -16.44 4.79 -5.57
N GLY A 133 -15.60 5.54 -4.87
CA GLY A 133 -15.70 5.73 -3.44
C GLY A 133 -16.62 6.87 -3.04
N GLU A 134 -17.00 6.86 -1.77
CA GLU A 134 -17.96 7.79 -1.18
C GLU A 134 -17.32 9.11 -0.73
N HIS A 135 -16.00 9.14 -0.54
CA HIS A 135 -15.26 10.28 0.04
C HIS A 135 -14.46 11.04 -1.02
N PRO A 136 -14.16 12.34 -0.80
CA PRO A 136 -13.41 13.13 -1.77
C PRO A 136 -12.03 12.55 -2.16
N TRP A 137 -11.34 11.89 -1.24
CA TRP A 137 -10.00 11.34 -1.48
C TRP A 137 -10.02 10.03 -2.29
N ASN A 138 -11.14 9.28 -2.28
CA ASN A 138 -11.25 7.96 -2.90
C ASN A 138 -12.30 7.88 -4.02
N ARG A 139 -12.59 8.99 -4.68
CA ARG A 139 -13.64 9.06 -5.71
C ARG A 139 -13.39 8.16 -6.91
N ILE A 140 -12.12 7.86 -7.21
CA ILE A 140 -11.71 7.19 -8.45
C ILE A 140 -10.83 6.00 -8.09
N THR A 141 -11.31 4.80 -8.40
CA THR A 141 -10.64 3.49 -8.26
C THR A 141 -10.52 2.98 -6.82
N ALA A 142 -10.51 1.66 -6.64
CA ALA A 142 -10.03 0.99 -5.44
C ALA A 142 -8.99 -0.05 -5.88
N HIS A 143 -7.73 0.16 -5.50
CA HIS A 143 -6.59 -0.60 -6.01
C HIS A 143 -5.61 -0.99 -4.90
N ASN A 144 -4.63 -1.84 -5.20
CA ASN A 144 -3.53 -2.24 -4.32
C ASN A 144 -3.95 -2.61 -2.89
N VAL A 145 -4.67 -3.73 -2.78
CA VAL A 145 -5.30 -4.17 -1.54
C VAL A 145 -4.35 -4.93 -0.61
N LYS A 146 -4.48 -4.69 0.70
CA LYS A 146 -3.86 -5.45 1.79
C LYS A 146 -4.90 -5.70 2.89
N ILE A 147 -5.22 -6.97 3.13
CA ILE A 147 -6.09 -7.40 4.23
C ILE A 147 -5.25 -7.86 5.42
N THR A 148 -5.69 -7.53 6.63
CA THR A 148 -5.13 -8.02 7.90
C THR A 148 -6.19 -7.98 9.00
N GLU A 149 -6.07 -8.88 9.97
CA GLU A 149 -6.80 -8.82 11.23
C GLU A 149 -5.92 -8.12 12.27
N LEU A 150 -6.44 -7.06 12.88
CA LEU A 150 -5.75 -6.28 13.90
C LEU A 150 -6.72 -6.02 15.06
N ALA A 151 -6.31 -6.32 16.28
CA ALA A 151 -7.14 -6.13 17.48
C ALA A 151 -8.59 -6.68 17.34
N GLY A 152 -8.76 -7.85 16.70
CA GLY A 152 -10.05 -8.54 16.53
C GLY A 152 -11.00 -7.93 15.49
N LYS A 153 -10.52 -6.99 14.66
CA LYS A 153 -11.26 -6.44 13.50
C LYS A 153 -10.47 -6.61 12.21
N TYR A 154 -11.15 -6.61 11.08
CA TYR A 154 -10.52 -6.70 9.77
C TYR A 154 -10.29 -5.32 9.16
N TYR A 155 -9.08 -5.12 8.65
CA TYR A 155 -8.63 -3.87 8.02
C TYR A 155 -8.20 -4.16 6.59
N LEU A 156 -8.90 -3.54 5.66
CA LEU A 156 -8.61 -3.58 4.23
C LEU A 156 -7.95 -2.27 3.86
N TYR A 157 -6.62 -2.25 3.85
CA TYR A 157 -5.86 -1.11 3.34
C TYR A 157 -5.85 -1.16 1.83
N PHE A 158 -6.05 -0.01 1.19
CA PHE A 158 -6.08 0.09 -0.25
C PHE A 158 -5.63 1.48 -0.68
N ILE A 159 -5.32 1.61 -1.96
CA ILE A 159 -5.07 2.90 -2.58
C ILE A 159 -6.29 3.31 -3.39
N SER A 160 -6.54 4.61 -3.40
CA SER A 160 -7.50 5.22 -4.29
C SER A 160 -6.95 6.56 -4.77
N THR A 161 -7.68 7.23 -5.66
CA THR A 161 -7.33 8.57 -6.09
C THR A 161 -8.55 9.46 -6.27
N SER A 162 -8.29 10.73 -6.50
CA SER A 162 -9.27 11.73 -6.91
C SER A 162 -8.74 12.50 -8.12
N ASP A 163 -9.64 13.15 -8.82
CA ASP A 163 -9.32 14.05 -9.93
C ASP A 163 -8.79 15.42 -9.45
N GLY A 164 -8.67 15.62 -8.14
CA GLY A 164 -8.25 16.89 -7.54
C GLY A 164 -9.21 18.03 -7.85
N GLY A 165 -10.52 17.76 -7.90
CA GLY A 165 -11.56 18.76 -8.11
C GLY A 165 -11.80 19.13 -9.57
N ARG A 166 -11.31 18.33 -10.52
CA ARG A 166 -11.50 18.56 -11.97
C ARG A 166 -12.88 18.15 -12.48
N ASN A 167 -13.69 17.48 -11.66
CA ASN A 167 -15.01 16.94 -12.00
C ASN A 167 -14.97 16.04 -13.25
N ALA A 168 -14.02 15.11 -13.28
CA ALA A 168 -13.86 14.16 -14.37
C ALA A 168 -15.12 13.30 -14.53
N THR A 169 -15.64 13.22 -15.75
CA THR A 169 -16.78 12.37 -16.09
C THR A 169 -16.34 10.93 -16.36
N GLU A 170 -17.28 9.98 -16.37
CA GLU A 170 -16.98 8.59 -16.79
C GLU A 170 -16.37 8.51 -18.19
N ALA A 171 -16.78 9.39 -19.11
CA ALA A 171 -16.19 9.46 -20.44
C ALA A 171 -14.72 9.89 -20.39
N ASP A 172 -14.37 10.85 -19.53
CA ASP A 172 -12.99 11.31 -19.35
C ASP A 172 -12.12 10.21 -18.71
N LEU A 173 -12.66 9.47 -17.75
CA LEU A 173 -11.98 8.35 -17.09
C LEU A 173 -11.77 7.19 -18.08
N ALA A 174 -12.76 6.86 -18.90
CA ALA A 174 -12.66 5.84 -19.94
C ALA A 174 -11.66 6.25 -21.04
N ALA A 175 -11.67 7.51 -21.47
CA ALA A 175 -10.68 8.05 -22.41
C ALA A 175 -9.27 7.96 -21.81
N THR A 176 -9.11 8.32 -20.54
CA THR A 176 -7.84 8.21 -19.80
C THR A 176 -7.35 6.76 -19.73
N ALA A 177 -8.25 5.80 -19.49
CA ALA A 177 -7.93 4.38 -19.48
C ALA A 177 -7.48 3.85 -20.86
N ARG A 178 -8.04 4.37 -21.95
CA ARG A 178 -7.64 3.98 -23.31
C ARG A 178 -6.32 4.61 -23.73
N THR A 179 -6.09 5.87 -23.38
CA THR A 179 -4.90 6.62 -23.79
C THR A 179 -3.68 6.31 -22.91
N GLY A 180 -3.87 6.09 -21.60
CA GLY A 180 -2.78 5.78 -20.67
C GLY A 180 -1.94 7.00 -20.29
N TYR A 181 -0.62 6.82 -20.19
CA TYR A 181 0.33 7.79 -19.60
C TYR A 181 0.29 9.21 -20.21
N SER A 182 -0.11 9.34 -21.48
CA SER A 182 -0.19 10.63 -22.19
C SER A 182 -1.55 11.32 -22.05
N ALA A 183 -2.53 10.70 -21.39
CA ALA A 183 -3.84 11.30 -21.18
C ALA A 183 -3.73 12.53 -20.25
N PRO A 184 -4.47 13.62 -20.52
CA PRO A 184 -4.41 14.83 -19.69
C PRO A 184 -4.72 14.59 -18.21
N LEU A 185 -5.63 13.68 -17.89
CA LEU A 185 -5.98 13.33 -16.51
C LEU A 185 -5.04 12.31 -15.87
N TRP A 186 -4.13 11.69 -16.62
CA TRP A 186 -3.26 10.65 -16.07
C TRP A 186 -2.42 11.14 -14.89
N GLN A 187 -1.70 12.25 -15.08
CA GLN A 187 -0.84 12.81 -14.03
C GLN A 187 -1.63 13.32 -12.82
N PRO A 188 -2.73 14.08 -12.98
CA PRO A 188 -3.60 14.43 -11.86
C PRO A 188 -4.07 13.23 -11.04
N LEU A 189 -4.61 12.20 -11.70
CA LEU A 189 -5.10 11.00 -11.02
C LEU A 189 -3.96 10.23 -10.36
N ARG A 190 -2.82 10.09 -11.04
CA ARG A 190 -1.68 9.39 -10.48
C ARG A 190 -1.15 10.11 -9.25
N ASN A 191 -0.98 11.44 -9.30
CA ASN A 191 -0.38 12.21 -8.21
C ASN A 191 -1.30 12.41 -7.01
N ASN A 192 -2.61 12.17 -7.17
CA ASN A 192 -3.57 12.20 -6.06
C ASN A 192 -3.76 10.84 -5.38
N GLN A 193 -2.98 9.81 -5.73
CA GLN A 193 -3.11 8.50 -5.10
C GLN A 193 -2.82 8.58 -3.59
N ARG A 194 -3.75 8.09 -2.79
CA ARG A 194 -3.66 8.01 -1.32
C ARG A 194 -3.90 6.60 -0.81
N THR A 195 -3.27 6.28 0.32
CA THR A 195 -3.53 5.04 1.05
C THR A 195 -4.61 5.32 2.10
N GLY A 196 -5.72 4.58 2.04
CA GLY A 196 -6.74 4.60 3.07
C GLY A 196 -7.09 3.21 3.55
N VAL A 197 -8.17 3.11 4.33
CA VAL A 197 -8.58 1.87 4.97
C VAL A 197 -10.10 1.74 4.99
N ALA A 198 -10.56 0.50 4.82
CA ALA A 198 -11.92 0.10 5.16
C ALA A 198 -11.88 -0.93 6.30
N THR A 199 -12.87 -0.88 7.18
CA THR A 199 -12.95 -1.79 8.34
C THR A 199 -14.22 -2.62 8.33
N ALA A 200 -14.14 -3.84 8.80
CA ALA A 200 -15.27 -4.74 8.99
C ALA A 200 -15.09 -5.64 10.22
N ASP A 201 -16.21 -6.11 10.79
CA ASP A 201 -16.22 -7.10 11.87
C ASP A 201 -16.18 -8.55 11.33
N SER A 202 -16.44 -8.73 10.04
CA SER A 202 -16.34 -10.00 9.31
C SER A 202 -15.66 -9.78 7.96
N LEU A 203 -15.01 -10.81 7.42
CA LEU A 203 -14.47 -10.78 6.06
C LEU A 203 -15.57 -10.66 4.99
N ASP A 204 -16.82 -10.99 5.32
CA ASP A 204 -18.00 -10.76 4.48
C ASP A 204 -18.44 -9.30 4.44
N GLY A 205 -17.87 -8.44 5.28
CA GLY A 205 -18.34 -7.08 5.48
C GLY A 205 -19.53 -7.00 6.45
N PRO A 206 -20.32 -5.91 6.39
CA PRO A 206 -20.14 -4.76 5.50
C PRO A 206 -18.81 -4.02 5.77
N TRP A 207 -18.24 -3.44 4.72
CA TRP A 207 -16.98 -2.70 4.79
C TRP A 207 -17.25 -1.20 4.90
N LYS A 208 -16.78 -0.58 5.98
CA LYS A 208 -16.86 0.88 6.17
C LYS A 208 -15.56 1.53 5.72
N VAL A 209 -15.61 2.31 4.64
CA VAL A 209 -14.47 3.13 4.20
C VAL A 209 -14.37 4.38 5.08
N HIS A 210 -13.17 4.69 5.55
CA HIS A 210 -12.93 5.86 6.40
C HIS A 210 -12.82 7.16 5.59
N GLU A 211 -13.32 8.24 6.17
CA GLU A 211 -13.45 9.56 5.52
C GLU A 211 -12.13 10.20 5.13
N LYS A 212 -11.03 9.79 5.77
CA LYS A 212 -9.68 10.31 5.54
C LYS A 212 -8.72 9.18 5.16
N PRO A 213 -7.72 9.47 4.31
CA PRO A 213 -6.63 8.53 4.09
C PRO A 213 -5.83 8.35 5.38
N VAL A 214 -5.22 7.17 5.54
CA VAL A 214 -4.39 6.82 6.70
C VAL A 214 -3.00 7.45 6.57
N VAL A 215 -2.51 7.61 5.34
CA VAL A 215 -1.21 8.23 5.08
C VAL A 215 -1.33 9.22 3.93
N GLU A 216 -0.80 10.42 4.16
CA GLU A 216 -0.63 11.50 3.18
C GLU A 216 0.87 11.66 2.84
N PRO A 217 1.23 12.13 1.63
CA PRO A 217 2.62 12.41 1.28
C PRO A 217 3.25 13.44 2.23
N ARG A 218 4.32 13.02 2.91
CA ARG A 218 5.12 13.86 3.81
C ARG A 218 6.56 13.35 3.88
N GLY A 219 7.51 14.25 4.13
CA GLY A 219 8.90 13.88 4.38
C GLY A 219 9.58 13.32 3.12
N PRO A 220 10.08 12.07 3.12
CA PRO A 220 10.79 11.51 1.96
C PRO A 220 9.88 11.18 0.77
N ILE A 221 8.55 11.29 0.94
CA ILE A 221 7.56 11.05 -0.12
C ILE A 221 6.83 12.34 -0.49
N SER A 222 6.72 12.64 -1.79
CA SER A 222 6.20 13.94 -2.27
C SER A 222 4.78 13.90 -2.85
N ASN A 223 4.47 12.93 -3.71
CA ASN A 223 3.21 12.96 -4.49
C ASN A 223 2.22 11.88 -4.06
N VAL A 224 2.69 10.66 -3.84
CA VAL A 224 1.81 9.48 -3.72
C VAL A 224 2.17 8.64 -2.51
N THR A 225 1.16 8.00 -1.93
CA THR A 225 1.28 6.97 -0.89
C THR A 225 0.61 5.71 -1.41
N VAL A 226 1.39 4.73 -1.83
CA VAL A 226 0.90 3.49 -2.47
C VAL A 226 1.58 2.24 -1.92
N ASN A 227 1.04 1.07 -2.28
CA ASN A 227 1.56 -0.25 -1.88
C ASN A 227 1.68 -0.41 -0.34
N PRO A 228 0.61 -0.21 0.42
CA PRO A 228 0.67 -0.33 1.87
C PRO A 228 0.96 -1.77 2.30
N ALA A 229 1.93 -1.93 3.20
CA ALA A 229 2.17 -3.17 3.93
C ALA A 229 2.15 -2.89 5.42
N VAL A 230 1.16 -3.43 6.13
CA VAL A 230 0.87 -3.12 7.54
C VAL A 230 1.09 -4.34 8.42
N TRP A 231 1.60 -4.12 9.63
CA TRP A 231 1.66 -5.11 10.71
C TRP A 231 1.59 -4.46 12.10
N GLN A 232 1.18 -5.23 13.09
CA GLN A 232 1.25 -4.85 14.51
C GLN A 232 2.53 -5.40 15.13
N THR A 233 3.18 -4.57 15.95
CA THR A 233 4.38 -4.92 16.71
C THR A 233 4.03 -5.55 18.06
N ALA A 234 5.01 -6.16 18.73
CA ALA A 234 4.83 -6.73 20.06
C ALA A 234 4.48 -5.67 21.12
N GLU A 235 4.90 -4.43 20.90
CA GLU A 235 4.60 -3.27 21.74
C GLU A 235 3.24 -2.62 21.43
N ASN A 236 2.36 -3.32 20.70
CA ASN A 236 1.04 -2.83 20.28
C ASN A 236 1.04 -1.55 19.44
N ARG A 237 2.13 -1.29 18.71
CA ARG A 237 2.17 -0.23 17.70
C ARG A 237 1.92 -0.78 16.30
N PHE A 238 1.37 0.06 15.44
CA PHE A 238 1.05 -0.27 14.05
C PHE A 238 2.08 0.35 13.13
N HIS A 239 2.73 -0.49 12.34
CA HIS A 239 3.74 -0.07 11.38
C HIS A 239 3.21 -0.28 9.97
N MET A 240 3.46 0.69 9.09
CA MET A 240 3.15 0.61 7.67
C MET A 240 4.38 0.97 6.84
N ILE A 241 4.79 0.10 5.93
CA ILE A 241 5.67 0.48 4.82
C ILE A 241 4.79 0.99 3.68
N VAL A 242 5.13 2.18 3.18
CA VAL A 242 4.46 2.80 2.04
C VAL A 242 5.49 3.21 0.99
N LYS A 243 5.13 3.11 -0.29
CA LYS A 243 5.92 3.59 -1.42
C LYS A 243 5.42 4.95 -1.87
N GLY A 244 6.33 5.87 -2.18
CA GLY A 244 6.01 7.17 -2.74
C GLY A 244 7.06 7.70 -3.71
N ASP A 245 6.76 8.83 -4.34
CA ASP A 245 7.76 9.56 -5.13
C ASP A 245 8.77 10.25 -4.22
N SER A 246 10.02 10.29 -4.66
CA SER A 246 11.08 10.99 -3.95
C SER A 246 11.85 11.88 -4.91
N PRO A 247 11.99 13.18 -4.63
CA PRO A 247 12.88 14.06 -5.40
C PRO A 247 14.33 13.59 -5.40
N ALA A 248 14.77 12.90 -4.33
CA ALA A 248 16.15 12.44 -4.18
C ALA A 248 16.48 11.16 -4.95
N SER A 249 15.50 10.29 -5.18
CA SER A 249 15.74 8.92 -5.68
C SER A 249 14.67 8.41 -6.66
N ARG A 250 13.81 9.30 -7.19
CA ARG A 250 12.59 9.01 -7.97
C ARG A 250 11.50 8.30 -7.16
N VAL A 251 11.85 7.28 -6.38
CA VAL A 251 10.95 6.53 -5.49
C VAL A 251 11.59 6.42 -4.11
N ALA A 252 10.78 6.52 -3.06
CA ALA A 252 11.15 6.16 -1.70
C ALA A 252 10.19 5.12 -1.12
N GLN A 253 10.68 4.36 -0.16
CA GLN A 253 9.85 3.65 0.81
C GLN A 253 9.97 4.38 2.15
N ALA A 254 8.83 4.60 2.81
CA ALA A 254 8.75 5.24 4.11
C ALA A 254 8.10 4.29 5.11
N LEU A 255 8.50 4.41 6.38
CA LEU A 255 7.86 3.73 7.51
C LEU A 255 6.97 4.75 8.22
N ALA A 256 5.66 4.51 8.20
CA ALA A 256 4.69 5.19 9.06
C ALA A 256 4.47 4.36 10.33
N ILE A 257 4.34 5.03 11.46
CA ILE A 257 4.14 4.42 12.77
C ILE A 257 2.98 5.12 13.47
N ALA A 258 2.04 4.34 13.99
CA ALA A 258 0.86 4.83 14.67
C ALA A 258 0.54 3.97 15.91
N ASP A 259 -0.18 4.57 16.86
CA ASP A 259 -0.72 3.86 18.03
C ASP A 259 -2.10 3.24 17.73
N ASN A 260 -2.69 3.56 16.57
CA ASN A 260 -3.98 3.07 16.08
C ASN A 260 -3.85 2.59 14.62
N PRO A 261 -4.51 1.48 14.21
CA PRO A 261 -4.50 1.01 12.82
C PRO A 261 -5.13 1.99 11.81
N LEU A 262 -5.89 2.99 12.27
CA LEU A 262 -6.51 4.01 11.41
C LEU A 262 -5.60 5.22 11.12
N GLY A 263 -4.37 5.23 11.66
CA GLY A 263 -3.44 6.36 11.56
C GLY A 263 -3.41 7.25 12.80
#